data_AF-Q64GF1-F1
#
_entry.id   AF-Q64GF1-F1
#
_cell.length_a   1.000
_cell.length_b   1.000
_cell.length_c   1.000
_cell.angle_alpha   90.00
_cell.angle_beta   90.00
_cell.angle_gamma   90.00
#
_symmetry.space_group_name_H-M   'P 1'
#
loop_
_entity.id
_entity.type
_entity.pdbx_description
1 polymer ?
#
loop_
_entity_poly.entity_id
_entity_poly.type
_entity_poly.pdbx_seq_one_letter_code
_entity_poly.pdbx_strand_id
1 'polypeptide(L)'
;LMAHTMRKTHPLLKIINNSFIDLPTPVNLSYWWNFGSLLGICLMMQIITGLFLAMHYTADTTSAFSSVMHICRDVNYGWLMRNIHANGASFFFICIYFHIGRGVYYGSYKCKETWNIGVILL
;
A
#
# COMPACT_ATOMS: atom_id res chain seq x y z
N LEU A 1 -19.33 28.54 23.38
CA LEU A 1 -19.89 27.99 22.12
C LEU A 1 -18.92 26.95 21.58
N MET A 2 -19.27 25.65 21.62
CA MET A 2 -18.51 24.67 20.83
C MET A 2 -18.88 24.90 19.35
N ALA A 3 -17.97 25.52 18.59
CA ALA A 3 -18.09 25.56 17.15
C ALA A 3 -17.93 24.13 16.63
N HIS A 4 -19.03 23.55 16.13
CA HIS A 4 -18.98 22.24 15.49
C HIS A 4 -18.22 22.35 14.16
N THR A 5 -16.94 21.99 14.16
CA THR A 5 -16.11 22.01 12.95
C THR A 5 -16.66 21.01 11.93
N MET A 6 -16.79 21.40 10.65
CA MET A 6 -17.25 20.51 9.57
C MET A 6 -16.48 19.18 9.52
N ARG A 7 -15.18 19.22 9.83
CA ARG A 7 -14.31 18.03 9.93
C ARG A 7 -14.85 16.95 10.89
N LYS A 8 -15.54 17.34 11.96
CA LYS A 8 -16.07 16.45 13.00
C LYS A 8 -17.55 16.12 12.84
N THR A 9 -18.30 16.92 12.08
CA THR A 9 -19.75 16.75 11.89
C THR A 9 -20.14 16.14 10.57
N HIS A 10 -19.43 16.46 9.48
CA HIS A 10 -19.75 15.92 8.16
C HIS A 10 -19.52 14.40 8.15
N PRO A 11 -20.50 13.56 7.75
CA PRO A 11 -20.43 12.10 7.88
C PRO A 11 -19.17 11.48 7.27
N LEU A 12 -18.76 11.93 6.08
CA LEU A 12 -17.54 11.44 5.43
C LEU A 12 -16.25 11.96 6.10
N LEU A 13 -16.22 13.25 6.47
CA LEU A 13 -15.01 13.86 7.03
C LEU A 13 -14.76 13.36 8.45
N LYS A 14 -15.82 12.99 9.18
CA LYS A 14 -15.72 12.41 10.52
C LYS A 14 -14.95 11.09 10.51
N ILE A 15 -15.14 10.25 9.48
CA ILE A 15 -14.40 8.99 9.33
C ILE A 15 -12.91 9.29 9.19
N ILE A 16 -12.55 10.15 8.23
CA ILE A 16 -11.16 10.58 8.00
C ILE A 16 -10.55 11.22 9.25
N ASN A 17 -11.32 12.08 9.94
CA ASN A 17 -10.88 12.74 11.16
C ASN A 17 -10.47 11.72 12.22
N ASN A 18 -11.34 10.74 12.47
CA ASN A 18 -11.15 9.79 13.56
C ASN A 18 -10.07 8.74 13.24
N SER A 19 -9.80 8.45 11.97
CA SER A 19 -8.80 7.47 11.57
C SER A 19 -7.43 8.07 11.19
N PHE A 20 -7.36 9.37 10.88
CA PHE A 20 -6.15 9.96 10.29
C PHE A 20 -5.70 11.28 10.92
N ILE A 21 -6.61 12.11 11.43
CA ILE A 21 -6.27 13.47 11.90
C ILE A 21 -6.20 13.53 13.43
N ASP A 22 -7.31 13.23 14.10
CA ASP A 22 -7.43 13.27 15.56
C ASP A 22 -7.34 11.85 16.17
N LEU A 23 -6.67 10.91 15.50
CA LEU A 23 -6.46 9.56 15.99
C LEU A 23 -5.51 9.59 17.21
N PRO A 24 -5.94 9.17 18.42
CA PRO A 24 -5.04 9.09 19.56
C PRO A 24 -3.99 8.00 19.31
N THR A 25 -2.71 8.38 19.37
CA THR A 25 -1.58 7.47 19.15
C THR A 25 -0.60 7.54 20.32
N PRO A 26 0.02 6.41 20.72
CA PRO A 26 1.08 6.44 21.72
C PRO A 26 2.25 7.33 21.24
N VAL A 27 2.81 8.13 22.15
CA VAL A 27 3.91 9.07 21.80
C VAL A 27 5.25 8.37 21.59
N ASN A 28 5.40 7.12 22.02
CA ASN A 28 6.65 6.36 22.05
C ASN A 28 6.72 5.27 20.97
N LEU A 29 5.97 5.40 19.87
CA LEU A 29 6.11 4.51 18.72
C LEU A 29 7.46 4.72 18.02
N SER A 30 8.19 3.63 17.76
CA SER A 30 9.45 3.66 17.02
C SER A 30 9.20 3.64 15.50
N TYR A 31 10.27 3.80 14.71
CA TYR A 31 10.18 3.78 13.24
C TYR A 31 9.57 2.49 12.66
N TRP A 32 9.60 1.38 13.40
CA TRP A 32 8.98 0.11 12.98
C TRP A 32 7.45 0.22 12.76
N TRP A 33 6.78 1.22 13.35
CA TRP A 33 5.34 1.44 13.13
C TRP A 33 5.00 2.01 11.75
N ASN A 34 5.98 2.55 11.02
CA ASN A 34 5.78 3.10 9.67
C ASN A 34 5.52 2.02 8.61
N PHE A 35 5.87 0.76 8.84
CA PHE A 35 5.68 -0.29 7.83
C PHE A 35 4.20 -0.54 7.49
N GLY A 36 3.25 -0.16 8.36
CA GLY A 36 1.82 -0.21 8.02
C GLY A 36 1.42 0.80 6.94
N SER A 37 1.83 2.06 7.08
CA SER A 37 1.55 3.10 6.07
C SER A 37 2.34 2.87 4.78
N LEU A 38 3.59 2.39 4.90
CA LEU A 38 4.39 2.02 3.72
C LEU A 38 3.74 0.90 2.91
N LEU A 39 3.15 -0.13 3.55
CA LEU A 39 2.38 -1.15 2.83
C LEU A 39 1.19 -0.56 2.08
N GLY A 40 0.46 0.39 2.68
CA GLY A 40 -0.61 1.12 2.00
C GLY A 40 -0.12 1.90 0.78
N ILE A 41 1.03 2.57 0.89
CA ILE A 41 1.67 3.27 -0.23
C ILE A 41 2.12 2.28 -1.32
N CYS A 42 2.73 1.15 -0.94
CA CYS A 42 3.13 0.11 -1.88
C CYS A 42 1.92 -0.42 -2.65
N LEU A 43 0.81 -0.69 -1.97
CA LEU A 43 -0.42 -1.15 -2.63
C LEU A 43 -0.94 -0.13 -3.64
N MET A 44 -1.05 1.14 -3.26
CA MET A 44 -1.48 2.21 -4.19
C MET A 44 -0.54 2.32 -5.39
N MET A 45 0.79 2.28 -5.17
CA MET A 45 1.78 2.31 -6.23
C MET A 45 1.63 1.12 -7.19
N GLN A 46 1.46 -0.10 -6.67
CA GLN A 46 1.29 -1.30 -7.48
C GLN A 46 -0.01 -1.27 -8.30
N ILE A 47 -1.12 -0.82 -7.72
CA ILE A 47 -2.41 -0.69 -8.44
C ILE A 47 -2.27 0.32 -9.59
N ILE A 48 -1.74 1.51 -9.31
CA ILE A 48 -1.59 2.56 -10.33
C ILE A 48 -0.65 2.06 -11.43
N THR A 49 0.55 1.61 -11.09
CA THR A 49 1.51 1.16 -12.11
C THR A 49 1.02 -0.07 -12.87
N GLY A 50 0.38 -1.02 -12.18
CA GLY A 50 -0.20 -2.21 -12.80
C GLY A 50 -1.32 -1.87 -13.77
N LEU A 51 -2.19 -0.92 -13.45
CA LEU A 51 -3.25 -0.45 -14.34
C LEU A 51 -2.67 0.13 -15.64
N PHE A 52 -1.65 0.99 -15.55
CA PHE A 52 -0.99 1.56 -16.74
C PHE A 52 -0.28 0.48 -17.57
N LEU A 53 0.36 -0.49 -16.94
CA LEU A 53 0.98 -1.61 -17.66
C LEU A 53 -0.08 -2.48 -18.36
N ALA A 54 -1.21 -2.73 -17.70
CA ALA A 54 -2.29 -3.55 -18.25
C ALA A 54 -2.93 -2.94 -19.50
N MET A 55 -2.94 -1.60 -19.65
CA MET A 55 -3.43 -0.93 -20.87
C MET A 55 -2.61 -1.27 -22.12
N HIS A 56 -1.37 -1.74 -21.96
CA HIS A 56 -0.45 -2.04 -23.06
C HIS A 56 -0.04 -3.53 -23.13
N TYR A 57 -0.43 -4.32 -22.14
CA TYR A 57 -0.10 -5.75 -22.07
C TYR A 57 -1.09 -6.59 -22.89
N THR A 58 -0.59 -7.60 -23.59
CA THR A 58 -1.44 -8.59 -24.30
C THR A 58 -1.36 -9.95 -23.62
N ALA A 59 -2.49 -10.44 -23.12
CA ALA A 59 -2.58 -11.71 -22.39
C ALA A 59 -2.73 -12.93 -23.32
N ASP A 60 -1.86 -13.02 -24.33
CA ASP A 60 -1.78 -14.16 -25.25
C ASP A 60 -0.35 -14.74 -25.25
N THR A 61 -0.23 -16.07 -25.25
CA THR A 61 1.07 -16.75 -25.09
C THR A 61 2.07 -16.44 -26.21
N THR A 62 1.60 -16.10 -27.42
CA THR A 62 2.47 -15.77 -28.55
C THR A 62 3.00 -14.33 -28.50
N SER A 63 2.32 -13.44 -27.76
CA SER A 63 2.59 -12.00 -27.74
C SER A 63 2.85 -11.41 -26.34
N ALA A 64 2.73 -12.19 -25.27
CA ALA A 64 2.92 -11.73 -23.89
C ALA A 64 4.31 -11.10 -23.70
N PHE A 65 5.38 -11.79 -24.13
CA PHE A 65 6.74 -11.27 -24.00
C PHE A 65 6.98 -10.04 -24.88
N SER A 66 6.53 -10.07 -26.15
CA SER A 66 6.73 -8.94 -27.06
C SER A 66 5.95 -7.70 -26.62
N SER A 67 4.76 -7.85 -26.02
CA SER A 67 4.01 -6.72 -25.45
C SER A 67 4.72 -6.07 -24.26
N VAL A 68 5.41 -6.84 -23.40
CA VAL A 68 6.26 -6.27 -22.34
C VAL A 68 7.47 -5.53 -22.92
N MET A 69 8.06 -6.05 -24.00
CA MET A 69 9.14 -5.36 -24.71
C MET A 69 8.66 -4.05 -25.35
N HIS A 70 7.46 -4.06 -25.94
CA HIS A 70 6.80 -2.87 -26.49
C HIS A 70 6.57 -1.81 -25.39
N ILE A 71 6.05 -2.21 -24.22
CA ILE A 71 5.92 -1.31 -23.05
C ILE A 71 7.26 -0.66 -22.72
N CYS A 72 8.34 -1.42 -22.68
CA CYS A 72 9.63 -0.91 -22.25
C CYS A 72 10.31 -0.01 -23.30
N ARG A 73 10.07 -0.22 -24.59
CA ARG A 73 10.80 0.45 -25.67
C ARG A 73 10.02 1.57 -26.35
N ASP A 74 8.71 1.39 -26.49
CA ASP A 74 7.90 2.21 -27.40
C ASP A 74 6.84 3.03 -26.66
N VAL A 75 6.43 2.61 -25.44
CA VAL A 75 5.50 3.38 -24.60
C VAL A 75 6.27 4.47 -23.83
N ASN A 76 5.79 5.70 -23.89
CA ASN A 76 6.37 6.83 -23.16
C ASN A 76 6.46 6.52 -21.65
N TYR A 77 7.68 6.57 -21.10
CA TYR A 77 7.99 6.19 -19.71
C TYR A 77 7.57 4.75 -19.33
N GLY A 78 7.26 3.88 -20.28
CA GLY A 78 6.84 2.51 -19.99
C GLY A 78 7.95 1.68 -19.33
N TRP A 79 9.22 1.93 -19.68
CA TRP A 79 10.37 1.35 -18.97
C TRP A 79 10.38 1.72 -17.48
N LEU A 80 10.08 2.98 -17.15
CA LEU A 80 10.06 3.47 -15.78
C LEU A 80 8.91 2.83 -15.02
N MET A 81 7.71 2.82 -15.60
CA MET A 81 6.52 2.20 -15.01
C MET A 81 6.73 0.70 -14.74
N ARG A 82 7.31 -0.02 -15.71
CA ARG A 82 7.63 -1.44 -15.55
C ARG A 82 8.65 -1.67 -14.45
N ASN A 83 9.68 -0.84 -14.35
CA ASN A 83 10.70 -0.96 -13.30
C ASN A 83 10.15 -0.62 -11.91
N ILE A 84 9.31 0.41 -11.78
CA ILE A 84 8.64 0.74 -10.52
C ILE A 84 7.73 -0.42 -10.10
N HIS A 85 6.92 -0.96 -11.01
CA HIS A 85 6.02 -2.08 -10.67
C HIS A 85 6.78 -3.35 -10.25
N ALA A 86 7.86 -3.69 -10.96
CA ALA A 86 8.65 -4.88 -10.68
C ALA A 86 9.44 -4.76 -9.36
N ASN A 87 10.15 -3.65 -9.15
CA ASN A 87 10.90 -3.43 -7.91
C ASN A 87 9.98 -3.12 -6.72
N GLY A 88 8.85 -2.44 -6.98
CA GLY A 88 7.81 -2.14 -6.01
C GLY A 88 7.19 -3.41 -5.41
N ALA A 89 7.03 -4.47 -6.21
CA ALA A 89 6.62 -5.78 -5.69
C ALA A 89 7.63 -6.35 -4.67
N SER A 90 8.93 -6.26 -4.95
CA SER A 90 9.97 -6.70 -4.00
C SER A 90 9.98 -5.85 -2.74
N PHE A 91 9.85 -4.53 -2.88
CA PHE A 91 9.77 -3.61 -1.75
C PHE A 91 8.52 -3.85 -0.89
N PHE A 92 7.38 -4.22 -1.51
CA PHE A 92 6.17 -4.64 -0.81
C PHE A 92 6.46 -5.80 0.16
N PHE A 93 7.15 -6.85 -0.31
CA PHE A 93 7.52 -7.98 0.53
C PHE A 93 8.56 -7.62 1.60
N ILE A 94 9.51 -6.73 1.33
CA ILE A 94 10.40 -6.20 2.38
C ILE A 94 9.57 -5.53 3.48
N CYS A 95 8.60 -4.68 3.11
CA CYS A 95 7.72 -4.04 4.07
C CYS A 95 6.85 -5.03 4.86
N ILE A 96 6.30 -6.07 4.21
CA ILE A 96 5.43 -7.03 4.90
C ILE A 96 6.22 -7.85 5.92
N TYR A 97 7.43 -8.28 5.59
CA TYR A 97 8.26 -9.04 6.53
C TYR A 97 8.70 -8.20 7.73
N PHE A 98 9.06 -6.92 7.53
CA PHE A 98 9.33 -6.03 8.67
C PHE A 98 8.06 -5.73 9.48
N HIS A 99 6.90 -5.58 8.84
CA HIS A 99 5.63 -5.36 9.53
C HIS A 99 5.26 -6.54 10.43
N ILE A 100 5.40 -7.77 9.93
CA ILE A 100 5.17 -9.02 10.66
C ILE A 100 6.20 -9.17 11.77
N GLY A 101 7.49 -8.99 11.48
CA GLY A 101 8.58 -9.09 12.45
C GLY A 101 8.39 -8.14 13.63
N ARG A 102 8.02 -6.88 13.37
CA ARG A 102 7.60 -5.92 14.39
C ARG A 102 6.45 -6.47 15.22
N GLY A 103 5.42 -7.02 14.57
CA GLY A 103 4.24 -7.57 15.24
C GLY A 103 4.55 -8.72 16.19
N VAL A 104 5.50 -9.59 15.82
CA VAL A 104 6.01 -10.66 16.68
C VAL A 104 6.83 -10.08 17.84
N TYR A 105 7.80 -9.22 17.56
CA TYR A 105 8.72 -8.67 18.56
C TYR A 105 8.01 -7.88 19.67
N TYR A 106 7.02 -7.06 19.32
CA TYR A 106 6.25 -6.26 20.29
C TYR A 106 4.97 -6.95 20.79
N GLY A 107 4.72 -8.21 20.42
CA GLY A 107 3.53 -8.95 20.87
C GLY A 107 2.20 -8.42 20.32
N SER A 108 2.21 -7.72 19.18
CA SER A 108 1.00 -7.14 18.56
C SER A 108 -0.02 -8.18 18.10
N TYR A 109 0.41 -9.44 17.90
CA TYR A 109 -0.47 -10.58 17.59
C TYR A 109 -1.52 -10.86 18.68
N LYS A 110 -1.37 -10.29 19.89
CA LYS A 110 -2.39 -10.35 20.95
C LYS A 110 -3.71 -9.66 20.52
N CYS A 111 -3.66 -8.69 19.60
CA CYS A 111 -4.85 -8.16 18.93
C CYS A 111 -5.29 -9.13 17.82
N LYS A 112 -5.97 -10.22 18.23
CA LYS A 112 -6.22 -11.40 17.39
C LYS A 112 -6.92 -11.08 16.07
N GLU A 113 -7.97 -10.26 16.09
CA GLU A 113 -8.71 -9.93 14.87
C GLU A 113 -7.84 -9.20 13.84
N THR A 114 -7.08 -8.20 14.29
CA THR A 114 -6.13 -7.46 13.42
C THR A 114 -5.03 -8.39 12.91
N TRP A 115 -4.51 -9.27 13.75
CA TRP A 115 -3.48 -10.23 13.36
C TRP A 115 -3.98 -11.24 12.32
N ASN A 116 -5.17 -11.82 12.53
CA ASN A 116 -5.77 -12.79 11.62
C ASN A 116 -6.06 -12.18 10.25
N ILE A 117 -6.59 -10.93 10.21
CA ILE A 117 -6.73 -10.20 8.94
C ILE A 117 -5.36 -9.98 8.29
N GLY A 118 -4.33 -9.64 9.08
CA GLY A 118 -2.96 -9.51 8.59
C GLY A 118 -2.40 -10.79 7.96
N VAL A 119 -2.74 -11.96 8.51
CA VAL A 119 -2.37 -13.27 7.93
C VAL A 119 -3.11 -13.54 6.62
N ILE A 120 -4.37 -13.10 6.49
CA ILE A 120 -5.13 -13.22 5.22
C ILE A 120 -4.59 -12.26 4.15
N LEU A 121 -4.09 -11.10 4.54
CA LEU A 121 -3.48 -10.12 3.63
C LEU A 121 -2.09 -10.53 3.13
N LEU A 122 -1.41 -11.42 3.84
CA LEU A 122 -0.13 -12.03 3.44
C LEU A 122 -0.36 -13.12 2.38
#